data_AF-A0A7J2JSS1-F1
#
_entry.id   AF-A0A7J2JSS1-F1
#
_cell.length_a   1.000
_cell.length_b   1.000
_cell.length_c   1.000
_cell.angle_alpha   90.00
_cell.angle_beta   90.00
_cell.angle_gamma   90.00
#
_symmetry.space_group_name_H-M   'P 1'
#
loop_
_entity.id
_entity.type
_entity.pdbx_description
1 polymer ?
#
loop_
_entity_poly.entity_id
_entity_poly.type
_entity_poly.pdbx_seq_one_letter_code
_entity_poly.pdbx_strand_id
1 'polypeptide(L)'
;MSLSYSGRARELLESAGAKDYDLLRVSAGNRIYEGILMPRPEILDDLHIVLKLSNGYNVGIDIEKISSVEVLGRARPPERPSPPRVPP
;
A
#
# COMPACT_ATOMS: atom_id res chain seq x y z
N MET A 1 -3.37 -7.72 -7.50
CA MET A 1 -2.91 -6.43 -8.05
C MET A 1 -1.39 -6.48 -8.22
N SER A 2 -0.85 -5.70 -9.16
CA SER A 2 0.59 -5.48 -9.35
C SER A 2 1.12 -4.45 -8.34
N LEU A 3 2.44 -4.32 -8.24
CA LEU A 3 3.10 -3.28 -7.45
C LEU A 3 3.47 -2.11 -8.38
N SER A 4 3.09 -0.88 -8.03
CA SER A 4 3.35 0.32 -8.85
C SER A 4 4.69 1.02 -8.56
N TYR A 5 5.40 0.58 -7.52
CA TYR A 5 6.70 1.14 -7.14
C TYR A 5 7.83 0.63 -8.04
N SER A 6 8.89 1.42 -8.14
CA SER A 6 10.15 1.09 -8.80
C SER A 6 11.33 1.16 -7.80
N GLY A 7 12.50 0.69 -8.22
CA GLY A 7 13.75 0.83 -7.47
C GLY A 7 13.71 0.28 -6.04
N ARG A 8 14.30 1.00 -5.10
CA ARG A 8 14.52 0.52 -3.72
C ARG A 8 13.22 0.33 -2.93
N ALA A 9 12.24 1.21 -3.12
CA ALA A 9 10.92 1.05 -2.52
C ALA A 9 10.21 -0.21 -3.02
N ARG A 10 10.37 -0.55 -4.30
CA ARG A 10 9.83 -1.80 -4.86
C ARG A 10 10.47 -3.01 -4.21
N GLU A 11 11.80 -3.07 -4.16
CA GLU A 11 12.54 -4.19 -3.59
C GLU A 11 12.13 -4.44 -2.13
N LEU A 12 12.00 -3.38 -1.33
CA LEU A 12 11.52 -3.45 0.05
C LEU A 12 10.12 -4.08 0.13
N LEU A 13 9.17 -3.57 -0.66
CA LEU A 13 7.78 -4.04 -0.66
C LEU A 13 7.66 -5.48 -1.19
N GLU A 14 8.42 -5.85 -2.21
CA GLU A 14 8.49 -7.21 -2.75
C GLU A 14 9.07 -8.19 -1.72
N SER A 15 10.10 -7.79 -0.97
CA SER A 15 10.68 -8.61 0.10
C SER A 15 9.67 -8.92 1.22
N ALA A 16 8.75 -8.00 1.49
CA ALA A 16 7.65 -8.16 2.42
C ALA A 16 6.43 -8.88 1.79
N GLY A 17 6.49 -9.19 0.49
CA GLY A 17 5.40 -9.77 -0.27
C GLY A 17 4.16 -8.88 -0.35
N ALA A 18 4.30 -7.56 -0.21
CA ALA A 18 3.22 -6.59 -0.26
C ALA A 18 2.74 -6.35 -1.70
N LYS A 19 1.48 -5.92 -1.85
CA LYS A 19 0.86 -5.52 -3.13
C LYS A 19 0.16 -4.19 -2.98
N ASP A 20 -0.02 -3.46 -4.09
CA ASP A 20 -0.85 -2.25 -4.07
C ASP A 20 -2.23 -2.59 -3.47
N TYR A 21 -2.71 -1.69 -2.62
CA TYR A 21 -3.94 -1.78 -1.84
C TYR A 21 -3.95 -2.81 -0.70
N ASP A 22 -2.84 -3.48 -0.39
CA ASP A 22 -2.73 -4.30 0.82
C ASP A 22 -2.75 -3.40 2.08
N LEU A 23 -3.31 -3.92 3.17
CA LEU A 23 -3.23 -3.31 4.49
C LEU A 23 -1.89 -3.69 5.11
N LEU A 24 -1.06 -2.68 5.40
CA LEU A 24 0.29 -2.87 5.93
C LEU A 24 0.42 -2.28 7.34
N ARG A 25 1.28 -2.90 8.15
CA ARG A 25 1.91 -2.30 9.33
C ARG A 25 3.37 -2.02 9.02
N VAL A 26 3.77 -0.76 9.14
CA VAL A 26 5.13 -0.29 8.85
C VAL A 26 5.71 0.33 10.11
N SER A 27 6.82 -0.25 10.59
CA SER A 27 7.61 0.34 11.68
C SER A 27 8.69 1.22 11.07
N ALA A 28 8.71 2.50 11.44
CA ALA A 28 9.73 3.44 10.97
C ALA A 28 10.21 4.36 12.11
N GLY A 29 11.49 4.25 12.46
CA GLY A 29 12.06 4.91 13.64
C GLY A 29 11.31 4.54 14.92
N ASN A 30 10.70 5.53 15.58
CA ASN A 30 9.91 5.36 16.81
C ASN A 30 8.39 5.35 16.58
N ARG A 31 7.95 5.18 15.33
CA ARG A 31 6.53 5.21 14.95
C ARG A 31 6.13 3.92 14.24
N ILE A 32 4.87 3.54 14.45
CA ILE A 32 4.22 2.46 13.72
C ILE A 32 3.07 3.09 12.94
N TYR A 33 3.04 2.82 11.65
CA TYR A 33 1.98 3.24 10.74
C TYR A 33 1.17 2.03 10.30
N GLU A 34 -0.14 2.16 10.35
CA GLU A 34 -1.06 1.17 9.79
C GLU A 34 -1.94 1.84 8.76
N GLY A 35 -1.96 1.26 7.56
CA GLY A 35 -2.70 1.85 6.45
C GLY A 35 -2.63 1.01 5.18
N ILE A 36 -3.42 1.43 4.21
CA ILE A 36 -3.49 0.79 2.89
C ILE A 36 -2.33 1.31 2.04
N LEU A 37 -1.54 0.40 1.45
CA LEU A 37 -0.50 0.78 0.50
C LEU A 37 -1.15 1.40 -0.73
N MET A 38 -0.88 2.68 -0.96
CA MET A 38 -1.40 3.38 -2.13
C MET A 38 -0.45 3.20 -3.31
N PRO A 39 -0.97 3.00 -4.52
CA PRO A 39 -0.14 3.01 -5.70
C PRO A 39 0.50 4.38 -5.89
N ARG A 40 1.72 4.37 -6.44
CA ARG A 40 2.51 5.57 -6.65
C ARG A 40 3.02 5.61 -8.09
N PRO A 41 2.96 6.77 -8.79
CA PRO A 41 3.53 6.90 -10.13
C PRO A 41 5.04 6.68 -10.14
N GLU A 42 5.54 5.94 -11.13
CA GLU A 42 6.97 5.65 -11.33
C GLU A 42 7.84 6.89 -11.60
N ILE A 43 7.23 8.02 -11.99
CA ILE A 43 7.94 9.29 -12.24
C ILE A 43 8.45 9.97 -10.95
N LEU A 44 7.97 9.52 -9.79
CA LEU A 44 8.42 10.03 -8.50
C LEU A 44 9.66 9.26 -8.02
N ASP A 45 10.33 9.76 -6.96
CA ASP A 45 11.51 9.08 -6.39
C ASP A 45 11.18 7.65 -5.93
N ASP A 46 12.20 6.80 -5.81
CA ASP A 46 12.08 5.42 -5.38
C ASP A 46 12.39 5.22 -3.88
N LEU A 47 12.35 6.31 -3.09
CA LEU A 47 12.79 6.35 -1.69
C LEU A 47 11.64 6.46 -0.68
N HIS A 48 10.38 6.47 -1.14
CA HIS A 48 9.22 6.56 -0.26
C HIS A 48 8.13 5.57 -0.63
N ILE A 49 7.45 5.06 0.39
CA ILE A 49 6.15 4.38 0.27
C ILE A 49 5.03 5.28 0.78
N VAL A 50 3.82 5.12 0.24
CA VAL A 50 2.65 5.91 0.63
C VAL A 50 1.60 5.00 1.26
N LEU A 51 1.23 5.29 2.50
CA LEU A 51 0.11 4.63 3.18
C LEU A 51 -1.08 5.59 3.28
N LYS A 52 -2.27 5.10 2.99
CA LYS A 52 -3.52 5.74 3.38
C LYS A 52 -3.94 5.26 4.76
N LEU A 53 -3.93 6.17 5.72
CA LEU A 53 -4.28 5.92 7.11
C LEU A 53 -5.80 5.81 7.28
N SER A 54 -6.23 5.22 8.40
CA SER A 54 -7.65 5.06 8.74
C SER A 54 -8.41 6.40 8.87
N ASN A 55 -7.69 7.48 9.18
CA ASN A 55 -8.25 8.84 9.23
C ASN A 55 -8.43 9.49 7.84
N GLY A 56 -8.13 8.77 6.76
CA GLY A 56 -8.33 9.22 5.38
C GLY A 56 -7.16 9.97 4.76
N TYR A 57 -6.12 10.30 5.53
CA TYR A 57 -4.93 10.98 5.03
C TYR A 57 -3.89 10.02 4.46
N ASN A 58 -3.13 10.49 3.47
CA ASN A 58 -1.95 9.79 2.96
C ASN A 58 -0.70 10.27 3.68
N VAL A 59 0.20 9.34 4.02
CA VAL A 59 1.53 9.64 4.57
C VAL A 59 2.60 9.00 3.71
N GLY A 60 3.61 9.79 3.33
CA GLY A 60 4.83 9.31 2.72
C GLY A 60 5.83 8.90 3.80
N ILE A 61 6.37 7.70 3.70
CA ILE A 61 7.34 7.14 4.64
C ILE A 61 8.63 6.88 3.88
N ASP A 62 9.70 7.55 4.30
CA ASP A 62 11.07 7.34 3.82
C ASP A 62 11.53 5.92 4.13
N ILE A 63 11.93 5.17 3.09
CA ILE A 63 12.32 3.76 3.20
C ILE A 63 13.55 3.54 4.08
N GLU A 64 14.44 4.53 4.19
CA GLU A 64 15.65 4.44 5.04
C GLU A 64 15.29 4.39 6.53
N LYS A 65 14.11 4.87 6.89
CA LYS A 65 13.63 4.86 8.28
C LYS A 65 12.86 3.60 8.60
N ILE A 66 12.49 2.79 7.61
CA ILE A 66 11.65 1.61 7.78
C ILE A 66 12.50 0.46 8.32
N SER A 67 12.12 -0.05 9.49
CA SER A 67 12.75 -1.22 10.11
C SER A 67 12.00 -2.52 9.82
N SER A 68 10.69 -2.46 9.54
CA SER A 68 9.90 -3.64 9.19
C SER A 68 8.62 -3.27 8.43
N VAL A 69 8.20 -4.18 7.55
CA VAL A 69 6.92 -4.12 6.83
C VAL A 69 6.19 -5.45 7.02
N GLU A 70 4.96 -5.42 7.49
CA GLU A 70 4.10 -6.59 7.70
C GLU A 70 2.78 -6.42 6.93
N VAL A 71 2.35 -7.46 6.20
CA VAL A 71 1.07 -7.46 5.49
C VAL A 71 -0.02 -8.00 6.43
N LEU A 72 -0.90 -7.11 6.89
CA LEU A 72 -2.02 -7.46 7.77
C LEU A 72 -3.27 -7.91 7.01
N GLY A 73 -3.44 -7.45 5.77
CA GLY A 73 -4.61 -7.76 4.95
C GLY A 73 -4.33 -7.61 3.47
N ARG A 74 -4.96 -8.47 2.65
CA ARG A 74 -4.78 -8.48 1.20
C ARG A 74 -5.85 -7.65 0.50
N ALA A 75 -5.43 -6.91 -0.51
CA ALA A 75 -6.33 -6.25 -1.45
C ALA A 75 -7.26 -7.29 -2.08
N ARG A 76 -8.57 -7.10 -1.92
CA ARG A 76 -9.58 -7.86 -2.66
C ARG A 76 -9.92 -7.11 -3.94
N PRO A 77 -10.10 -7.80 -5.07
CA PRO A 77 -10.72 -7.18 -6.23
C PRO A 77 -12.05 -6.56 -5.80
N PRO A 78 -12.43 -5.38 -6.31
CA PRO A 78 -13.77 -4.87 -6.07
C PRO A 78 -14.76 -5.93 -6.56
N GLU A 79 -15.61 -6.42 -5.66
CA GLU A 79 -16.76 -7.21 -6.06
C GLU A 79 -17.56 -6.33 -7.01
N ARG A 80 -17.68 -6.76 -8.27
CA ARG A 80 -18.57 -6.06 -9.21
C ARG A 80 -19.97 -6.22 -8.63
N PRO A 81 -20.66 -5.15 -8.22
CA PRO A 81 -22.07 -5.28 -7.88
C PRO A 81 -22.76 -5.88 -9.09
N SER A 82 -23.59 -6.90 -8.86
CA SER A 82 -24.43 -7.42 -9.93
C SER A 82 -25.28 -6.25 -10.42
N PRO A 83 -25.43 -6.06 -11.75
CA PRO A 83 -26.34 -5.05 -12.24
C PRO A 83 -27.72 -5.28 -11.60
N PRO A 84 -28.43 -4.21 -11.20
CA PRO A 84 -29.76 -4.35 -10.64
C PRO A 84 -30.64 -5.14 -11.62
N ARG A 85 -31.36 -6.16 -11.13
CA ARG A 85 -32.36 -6.85 -11.94
C ARG A 85 -33.41 -5.82 -12.33
N VAL A 86 -33.52 -5.52 -13.61
CA VAL A 86 -34.64 -4.72 -14.14
C VAL A 86 -35.88 -5.61 -14.03
N PRO A 87 -36.92 -5.23 -13.26
CA PRO A 87 -38.20 -5.94 -13.30
C PRO A 87 -38.82 -5.85 -14.71
N PRO A 88 -39.64 -6.85 -15.10
CA PRO A 88 -40.25 -6.90 -16.44
C PRO A 88 -41.22 -5.76 -16.72
#